data_AF-A0A7K0VQS2-F1
#
_entry.id   AF-A0A7K0VQS2-F1
#
_cell.length_a   1.000
_cell.length_b   1.000
_cell.length_c   1.000
_cell.angle_alpha   90.00
_cell.angle_beta   90.00
_cell.angle_gamma   90.00
#
_symmetry.space_group_name_H-M   'P 1'
#
loop_
_entity.id
_entity.type
_entity.pdbx_description
1 polymer ?
#
loop_
_entity_poly.entity_id
_entity_poly.type
_entity_poly.pdbx_seq_one_letter_code
_entity_poly.pdbx_strand_id
1 'polypeptide(L)'
;MSAQILDGKALAQRIKASLALDVTELKKEGKVPGLGTVLVGDDPGSHSYVKGKHRDCEEVGITSIRVDLPTSANEADVLSAIRDLNASKECTGYIVQLPLPTGINSQKVLEAIDPSKDADGLHPLNLGRLVSGEKGPLPCTPRGIVELLREYKIAIDGAEITVIGRGITVGRPLGLLLTRKSENATVTLTHTGTKDLARHTKNADIVI
;
A
#
# COMPACT_ATOMS: atom_id res chain seq x y z
N MET A 1 -20.44 -21.20 17.82
CA MET A 1 -20.53 -19.96 17.02
C MET A 1 -19.44 -20.02 15.95
N SER A 2 -19.75 -19.65 14.71
CA SER A 2 -18.78 -19.54 13.60
C SER A 2 -18.22 -18.12 13.54
N ALA A 3 -17.01 -17.96 13.02
CA ALA A 3 -16.43 -16.65 12.78
C ALA A 3 -17.26 -15.85 11.75
N GLN A 4 -17.34 -14.53 11.94
CA GLN A 4 -17.87 -13.62 10.93
C GLN A 4 -16.80 -13.37 9.86
N ILE A 5 -17.20 -13.37 8.59
CA ILE A 5 -16.31 -13.03 7.48
C ILE A 5 -16.24 -11.50 7.35
N LEU A 6 -15.02 -10.96 7.33
CA LEU A 6 -14.76 -9.59 6.92
C LEU A 6 -14.62 -9.58 5.39
N ASP A 7 -15.73 -9.35 4.68
CA ASP A 7 -15.75 -9.35 3.21
C ASP A 7 -15.08 -8.09 2.66
N GLY A 8 -13.81 -8.23 2.29
CA GLY A 8 -13.02 -7.17 1.67
C GLY A 8 -13.34 -6.90 0.21
N LYS A 9 -13.98 -7.84 -0.50
CA LYS A 9 -14.43 -7.59 -1.88
C LYS A 9 -15.60 -6.62 -1.87
N ALA A 10 -16.55 -6.83 -0.97
CA ALA A 10 -17.69 -5.93 -0.79
C ALA A 10 -17.23 -4.53 -0.33
N LEU A 11 -16.28 -4.45 0.60
CA LEU A 11 -15.71 -3.17 1.03
C LEU A 11 -14.97 -2.45 -0.11
N ALA A 12 -14.12 -3.15 -0.86
CA ALA A 12 -13.40 -2.57 -1.99
C ALA A 12 -14.36 -2.01 -3.06
N GLN A 13 -15.47 -2.69 -3.34
CA GLN A 13 -16.52 -2.18 -4.25
C GLN A 13 -17.14 -0.87 -3.75
N ARG A 14 -17.47 -0.78 -2.45
CA ARG A 14 -17.99 0.47 -1.86
C ARG A 14 -16.99 1.62 -1.94
N ILE A 15 -15.73 1.35 -1.61
CA ILE A 15 -14.65 2.34 -1.69
C ILE A 15 -14.50 2.83 -3.14
N LYS A 16 -14.43 1.93 -4.12
CA LYS A 16 -14.30 2.31 -5.53
C LYS A 16 -15.49 3.12 -6.04
N ALA A 17 -16.72 2.76 -5.65
CA ALA A 17 -17.91 3.53 -5.99
C ALA A 17 -17.86 4.96 -5.44
N SER A 18 -17.41 5.13 -4.18
CA SER A 18 -17.20 6.46 -3.59
C SER A 18 -16.12 7.25 -4.33
N LEU A 19 -14.97 6.62 -4.59
CA LEU A 19 -13.85 7.27 -5.29
C LEU A 19 -14.23 7.71 -6.71
N ALA A 20 -15.08 6.95 -7.41
CA ALA A 20 -15.53 7.33 -8.76
C ALA A 20 -16.32 8.65 -8.75
N LEU A 21 -17.08 8.91 -7.70
CA LEU A 21 -17.77 10.18 -7.49
C LEU A 21 -16.76 11.31 -7.25
N ASP A 22 -15.79 11.10 -6.35
CA ASP A 22 -14.75 12.09 -6.06
C ASP A 22 -13.93 12.45 -7.31
N VAL A 23 -13.56 11.45 -8.11
CA VAL A 23 -12.83 11.65 -9.37
C VAL A 23 -13.67 12.41 -10.39
N THR A 24 -14.98 12.18 -10.43
CA THR A 24 -15.89 12.93 -11.30
C THR A 24 -15.92 14.41 -10.92
N GLU A 25 -15.98 14.74 -9.63
CA GLU A 25 -15.94 16.12 -9.16
C GLU A 25 -14.58 16.79 -9.43
N LEU A 26 -13.47 16.09 -9.17
CA LEU A 26 -12.13 16.59 -9.48
C LEU A 26 -11.97 16.94 -10.97
N LYS A 27 -12.51 16.10 -11.86
CA LYS A 27 -12.47 16.36 -13.31
C LYS A 27 -13.24 17.62 -13.69
N LYS A 28 -14.37 17.93 -13.04
CA LYS A 28 -15.11 19.18 -13.26
C LYS A 28 -14.29 20.41 -12.86
N GLU A 29 -13.41 20.26 -11.87
CA GLU A 29 -12.45 21.29 -11.46
C GLU A 29 -11.19 21.35 -12.35
N GLY A 30 -11.12 20.55 -13.42
CA GLY A 30 -9.95 20.47 -14.30
C GLY A 30 -8.78 19.69 -13.70
N LYS A 31 -8.98 18.95 -12.61
CA LYS A 31 -7.98 18.06 -12.00
C LYS A 31 -8.23 16.63 -12.47
N VAL A 32 -7.30 16.07 -13.23
CA VAL A 32 -7.40 14.69 -13.73
C VAL A 32 -6.36 13.83 -13.01
N PRO A 33 -6.76 13.00 -12.03
CA PRO A 33 -5.83 12.09 -11.38
C PRO A 33 -5.33 11.03 -12.35
N GLY A 34 -4.07 10.66 -12.21
CA GLY A 34 -3.47 9.54 -12.91
C GLY A 34 -2.58 8.68 -12.02
N LEU A 35 -2.69 7.37 -12.20
CA LEU A 35 -1.92 6.36 -11.49
C LEU A 35 -0.96 5.66 -12.45
N GLY A 36 0.32 5.73 -12.14
CA GLY A 36 1.37 4.96 -12.82
C GLY A 36 1.66 3.61 -12.17
N THR A 37 2.11 2.65 -12.96
CA THR A 37 2.74 1.42 -12.46
C THR A 37 4.03 1.14 -13.20
N VAL A 38 5.09 0.75 -12.46
CA VAL A 38 6.34 0.24 -13.02
C VAL A 38 6.42 -1.25 -12.73
N LEU A 39 6.42 -2.08 -13.76
CA LEU A 39 6.63 -3.53 -13.68
C LEU A 39 7.97 -3.87 -14.33
N VAL A 40 8.78 -4.69 -13.66
CA VAL A 40 10.08 -5.15 -14.19
C VAL A 40 10.09 -6.66 -14.27
N GLY A 41 10.18 -7.17 -15.50
CA GLY A 41 10.19 -8.59 -15.80
C GLY A 41 8.80 -9.23 -15.86
N ASP A 42 8.79 -10.57 -15.82
CA ASP A 42 7.65 -11.38 -16.28
C ASP A 42 7.03 -12.28 -15.21
N ASP A 43 7.17 -11.91 -13.93
CA ASP A 43 6.55 -12.66 -12.83
C ASP A 43 5.01 -12.69 -12.99
N PRO A 44 4.38 -13.87 -13.13
CA PRO A 44 2.94 -13.96 -13.38
C PRO A 44 2.07 -13.35 -12.27
N GLY A 45 2.53 -13.42 -11.02
CA GLY A 45 1.85 -12.80 -9.88
C GLY A 45 1.80 -11.29 -10.03
N SER A 46 2.95 -10.69 -10.35
CA SER A 46 3.11 -9.26 -10.57
C SER A 46 2.26 -8.74 -11.74
N HIS A 47 2.19 -9.49 -12.84
CA HIS A 47 1.28 -9.20 -13.97
C HIS A 47 -0.18 -9.15 -13.55
N SER A 48 -0.63 -10.11 -12.72
CA SER A 48 -2.00 -10.14 -12.21
C SER A 48 -2.31 -8.92 -11.34
N TYR A 49 -1.39 -8.54 -10.44
CA TYR A 49 -1.54 -7.36 -9.58
C TYR A 49 -1.61 -6.06 -10.39
N VAL A 50 -0.71 -5.88 -11.36
CA VAL A 50 -0.68 -4.68 -12.22
C VAL A 50 -1.94 -4.61 -13.07
N LYS A 51 -2.38 -5.72 -13.66
CA LYS A 51 -3.65 -5.79 -14.39
C LYS A 51 -4.86 -5.40 -13.51
N GLY A 52 -4.88 -5.85 -12.26
CA GLY A 52 -5.89 -5.46 -11.27
C GLY A 52 -5.91 -3.95 -11.03
N LYS A 53 -4.75 -3.33 -10.83
CA LYS A 53 -4.60 -1.88 -10.64
C LYS A 53 -5.14 -1.08 -11.83
N HIS A 54 -4.83 -1.50 -13.07
CA HIS A 54 -5.33 -0.83 -14.28
C HIS A 54 -6.85 -0.95 -14.42
N ARG A 55 -7.42 -2.13 -14.18
CA ARG A 55 -8.87 -2.32 -14.18
C ARG A 55 -9.55 -1.43 -13.13
N ASP A 56 -8.98 -1.35 -11.93
CA ASP A 56 -9.53 -0.50 -10.87
C ASP A 56 -9.38 1.00 -11.21
N CYS A 57 -8.34 1.39 -11.97
CA CYS A 57 -8.22 2.75 -12.50
C CYS A 57 -9.37 3.08 -13.45
N GLU A 58 -9.68 2.18 -14.38
CA GLU A 58 -10.79 2.33 -15.33
C GLU A 58 -12.14 2.42 -14.59
N GLU A 59 -12.35 1.56 -13.59
CA GLU A 59 -13.59 1.53 -12.80
C GLU A 59 -13.82 2.84 -12.01
N VAL A 60 -12.76 3.41 -11.46
CA VAL A 60 -12.81 4.67 -10.69
C VAL A 60 -12.69 5.91 -11.59
N GLY A 61 -12.30 5.71 -12.85
CA GLY A 61 -12.18 6.77 -13.85
C GLY A 61 -10.91 7.60 -13.77
N ILE A 62 -9.81 7.09 -13.22
CA ILE A 62 -8.50 7.77 -13.22
C ILE A 62 -7.65 7.36 -14.43
N THR A 63 -6.78 8.26 -14.88
CA THR A 63 -5.84 7.97 -15.98
C THR A 63 -4.89 6.85 -15.57
N SER A 64 -4.71 5.84 -16.41
CA SER A 64 -3.85 4.70 -16.13
C SER A 64 -2.58 4.77 -16.97
N ILE A 65 -1.42 4.79 -16.33
CA ILE A 65 -0.11 4.91 -16.99
C ILE A 65 0.67 3.63 -16.72
N ARG A 66 1.00 2.88 -17.77
CA ARG A 66 1.68 1.60 -17.65
C ARG A 66 3.11 1.69 -18.16
N VAL A 67 4.07 1.31 -17.33
CA VAL A 67 5.48 1.18 -17.68
C VAL A 67 5.92 -0.25 -17.41
N ASP A 68 6.12 -1.01 -18.48
CA ASP A 68 6.63 -2.38 -18.40
C ASP A 68 8.07 -2.42 -18.92
N LEU A 69 8.98 -2.87 -18.07
CA LEU A 69 10.38 -3.07 -18.39
C LEU A 69 10.69 -4.57 -18.50
N PRO A 70 11.52 -5.01 -19.46
CA PRO A 70 11.84 -6.42 -19.62
C PRO A 70 12.64 -6.95 -18.43
N THR A 71 12.69 -8.28 -18.26
CA THR A 71 13.50 -8.93 -17.21
C THR A 71 15.00 -8.58 -17.30
N SER A 72 15.48 -8.18 -18.49
CA SER A 72 16.86 -7.74 -18.73
C SER A 72 17.15 -6.29 -18.33
N ALA A 73 16.13 -5.53 -17.89
CA ALA A 73 16.31 -4.14 -17.47
C ALA A 73 17.24 -4.06 -16.25
N ASN A 74 18.14 -3.07 -16.26
CA ASN A 74 19.04 -2.80 -15.16
C ASN A 74 18.48 -1.68 -14.26
N GLU A 75 19.19 -1.40 -13.17
CA GLU A 75 18.79 -0.35 -12.22
C GLU A 75 18.66 1.04 -12.87
N ALA A 76 19.52 1.39 -13.82
CA ALA A 76 19.45 2.69 -14.50
C ALA A 76 18.20 2.84 -15.36
N ASP A 77 17.72 1.75 -15.98
CA ASP A 77 16.48 1.72 -16.75
C ASP A 77 15.28 1.99 -15.84
N VAL A 78 15.22 1.32 -14.69
CA VAL A 78 14.16 1.52 -13.67
C VAL A 78 14.19 2.96 -13.13
N LEU A 79 15.38 3.48 -12.82
CA LEU A 79 15.55 4.86 -12.37
C LEU A 79 15.17 5.88 -13.46
N SER A 80 15.31 5.53 -14.74
CA SER A 80 14.83 6.39 -15.83
C SER A 80 13.31 6.45 -15.88
N ALA A 81 12.64 5.31 -15.82
CA ALA A 81 11.18 5.26 -15.75
C ALA A 81 10.62 6.08 -14.56
N ILE A 82 11.30 6.00 -13.41
CA ILE A 82 10.95 6.78 -12.21
C ILE A 82 11.11 8.29 -12.45
N ARG A 83 12.20 8.72 -13.10
CA ARG A 83 12.37 10.13 -13.46
C ARG A 83 11.26 10.63 -14.37
N ASP A 84 10.86 9.84 -15.35
CA ASP A 84 9.78 10.19 -16.28
C ASP A 84 8.43 10.32 -15.57
N LEU A 85 8.11 9.39 -14.66
CA LEU A 85 6.89 9.45 -13.84
C LEU A 85 6.91 10.61 -12.84
N ASN A 86 8.06 10.92 -12.24
CA ASN A 86 8.23 12.09 -11.39
C ASN A 86 7.97 13.39 -12.17
N ALA A 87 8.47 13.51 -13.39
CA ALA A 87 8.29 14.70 -14.22
C ALA A 87 6.90 14.81 -14.87
N SER A 88 6.20 13.69 -15.05
CA SER A 88 4.89 13.66 -15.72
C SER A 88 3.81 14.39 -14.92
N LYS A 89 3.13 15.37 -15.54
CA LYS A 89 1.98 16.06 -14.94
C LYS A 89 0.72 15.18 -14.90
N GLU A 90 0.65 14.19 -15.78
CA GLU A 90 -0.47 13.24 -15.84
C GLU A 90 -0.36 12.17 -14.75
N CYS A 91 0.84 11.93 -14.23
CA CYS A 91 1.09 11.00 -13.13
C CYS A 91 1.00 11.73 -11.79
N THR A 92 -0.14 11.60 -11.11
CA THR A 92 -0.35 12.15 -9.76
C THR A 92 0.14 11.22 -8.64
N GLY A 93 0.29 9.94 -8.94
CA GLY A 93 0.92 8.95 -8.06
C GLY A 93 1.29 7.70 -8.84
N TYR A 94 2.22 6.90 -8.34
CA TYR A 94 2.57 5.64 -8.97
C TYR A 94 3.14 4.61 -7.99
N ILE A 95 3.19 3.37 -8.45
CA ILE A 95 3.66 2.22 -7.69
C ILE A 95 4.73 1.48 -8.49
N VAL A 96 5.89 1.25 -7.88
CA VAL A 96 6.87 0.29 -8.38
C VAL A 96 6.49 -1.09 -7.86
N GLN A 97 6.17 -2.03 -8.75
CA GLN A 97 5.77 -3.38 -8.36
C GLN A 97 6.99 -4.15 -7.82
N LEU A 98 6.86 -4.63 -6.58
CA LEU A 98 7.85 -5.47 -5.92
C LEU A 98 7.42 -6.96 -5.98
N PRO A 99 8.38 -7.91 -5.87
CA PRO A 99 9.82 -7.70 -5.80
C PRO A 99 10.43 -7.32 -7.17
N LEU A 100 11.53 -6.56 -7.14
CA LEU A 100 12.34 -6.31 -8.34
C LEU A 100 13.27 -7.50 -8.63
N PRO A 101 13.70 -7.70 -9.89
CA PRO A 101 14.71 -8.68 -10.23
C PRO A 101 16.00 -8.57 -9.40
N THR A 102 16.66 -9.71 -9.20
CA THR A 102 17.94 -9.79 -8.48
C THR A 102 18.97 -8.85 -9.10
N GLY A 103 19.65 -8.06 -8.27
CA GLY A 103 20.68 -7.11 -8.70
C GLY A 103 20.20 -5.66 -8.79
N ILE A 104 18.90 -5.40 -8.70
CA ILE A 104 18.36 -4.04 -8.60
C ILE A 104 18.14 -3.68 -7.12
N ASN A 105 18.71 -2.55 -6.67
CA ASN A 105 18.52 -2.11 -5.30
C ASN A 105 17.12 -1.50 -5.12
N SER A 106 16.21 -2.28 -4.53
CA SER A 106 14.84 -1.84 -4.28
C SER A 106 14.76 -0.60 -3.39
N GLN A 107 15.67 -0.43 -2.42
CA GLN A 107 15.67 0.76 -1.57
C GLN A 107 16.02 2.01 -2.36
N LYS A 108 17.05 1.96 -3.21
CA LYS A 108 17.43 3.08 -4.08
C LYS A 108 16.31 3.45 -5.06
N VAL A 109 15.59 2.44 -5.55
CA VAL A 109 14.40 2.63 -6.39
C VAL A 109 13.28 3.34 -5.61
N LEU A 110 12.95 2.88 -4.40
CA LEU A 110 11.92 3.51 -3.57
C LEU A 110 12.29 4.95 -3.15
N GLU A 111 13.57 5.22 -2.88
CA GLU A 111 14.08 6.57 -2.54
C GLU A 111 14.09 7.53 -3.74
N ALA A 112 14.06 7.02 -4.96
CA ALA A 112 14.00 7.84 -6.17
C ALA A 112 12.57 8.32 -6.50
N ILE A 113 11.55 7.75 -5.85
CA ILE A 113 10.16 8.15 -6.04
C ILE A 113 9.94 9.54 -5.43
N ASP A 114 9.28 10.45 -6.16
CA ASP A 114 8.82 11.70 -5.55
C ASP A 114 7.86 11.36 -4.38
N PRO A 115 8.16 11.75 -3.13
CA PRO A 115 7.33 11.40 -1.98
C PRO A 115 5.88 11.87 -2.10
N SER A 116 5.60 12.90 -2.89
CA SER A 116 4.24 13.37 -3.15
C SER A 116 3.46 12.47 -4.12
N LYS A 117 4.17 11.63 -4.90
CA LYS A 117 3.63 10.68 -5.88
C LYS A 117 3.76 9.21 -5.45
N ASP A 118 4.27 8.94 -4.26
CA ASP A 118 4.38 7.60 -3.69
C ASP A 118 3.01 7.05 -3.28
N ALA A 119 2.28 6.49 -4.25
CA ALA A 119 0.94 5.97 -4.03
C ALA A 119 0.93 4.70 -3.16
N ASP A 120 2.08 4.03 -3.03
CA ASP A 120 2.23 2.82 -2.21
C ASP A 120 2.65 3.12 -0.76
N GLY A 121 3.06 4.36 -0.45
CA GLY A 121 3.45 4.80 0.89
C GLY A 121 4.74 4.20 1.41
N LEU A 122 5.61 3.70 0.53
CA LEU A 122 6.85 2.98 0.90
C LEU A 122 8.10 3.85 0.85
N HIS A 123 8.01 5.09 0.35
CA HIS A 123 9.12 6.02 0.36
C HIS A 123 9.56 6.30 1.82
N PRO A 124 10.87 6.25 2.16
CA PRO A 124 11.33 6.45 3.53
C PRO A 124 10.83 7.74 4.20
N LEU A 125 10.76 8.85 3.45
CA LEU A 125 10.14 10.10 3.93
C LEU A 125 8.67 9.92 4.36
N ASN A 126 7.85 9.18 3.60
CA ASN A 126 6.45 8.96 3.95
C ASN A 126 6.28 8.01 5.13
N LEU A 127 7.17 7.01 5.25
CA LEU A 127 7.25 6.19 6.47
C LEU A 127 7.67 7.03 7.69
N GLY A 128 8.60 7.97 7.52
CA GLY A 128 8.97 8.95 8.56
C GLY A 128 7.82 9.88 8.96
N ARG A 129 7.04 10.34 7.97
CA ARG A 129 5.81 11.11 8.21
C ARG A 129 4.78 10.30 8.98
N LEU A 130 4.59 9.02 8.64
CA LEU A 130 3.72 8.10 9.39
C LEU A 130 4.17 8.00 10.85
N VAL A 131 5.46 7.77 11.11
CA VAL A 131 6.00 7.72 12.49
C VAL A 131 5.75 9.03 13.23
N SER A 132 5.90 10.16 12.55
CA SER A 132 5.77 11.51 13.14
C SER A 132 4.30 11.98 13.24
N GLY A 133 3.34 11.21 12.71
CA GLY A 133 1.93 11.60 12.64
C GLY A 133 1.64 12.72 11.63
N GLU A 134 2.55 12.97 10.69
CA GLU A 134 2.38 13.96 9.63
C GLU A 134 1.51 13.42 8.48
N LYS A 135 0.92 14.34 7.71
CA LYS A 135 0.14 13.99 6.53
C LYS A 135 1.05 13.43 5.43
N GLY A 136 0.67 12.29 4.87
CA GLY A 136 1.34 11.69 3.72
C GLY A 136 0.60 10.43 3.26
N PRO A 137 1.02 9.85 2.12
CA PRO A 137 0.59 8.52 1.71
C PRO A 137 0.84 7.48 2.80
N LEU A 138 -0.07 6.52 2.92
CA LEU A 138 0.02 5.41 3.88
C LEU A 138 0.19 4.10 3.11
N PRO A 139 0.99 3.14 3.63
CA PRO A 139 1.14 1.82 3.03
C PRO A 139 -0.19 1.14 2.73
N CYS A 140 -0.40 0.75 1.47
CA CYS A 140 -1.73 0.40 0.98
C CYS A 140 -2.34 -0.84 1.67
N THR A 141 -1.56 -1.91 1.85
CA THR A 141 -2.03 -3.14 2.52
C THR A 141 -2.31 -2.90 4.01
N PRO A 142 -1.39 -2.31 4.79
CA PRO A 142 -1.68 -1.91 6.16
C PRO A 142 -2.91 -1.02 6.31
N ARG A 143 -3.08 -0.03 5.43
CA ARG A 143 -4.26 0.84 5.41
C ARG A 143 -5.52 0.03 5.12
N GLY A 144 -5.51 -0.86 4.13
CA GLY A 144 -6.64 -1.72 3.80
C GLY A 144 -7.09 -2.61 4.96
N ILE A 145 -6.15 -3.13 5.75
CA ILE A 145 -6.45 -3.90 6.96
C ILE A 145 -7.16 -3.03 8.00
N VAL A 146 -6.68 -1.80 8.24
CA VAL A 146 -7.34 -0.87 9.16
C VAL A 146 -8.74 -0.48 8.67
N GLU A 147 -8.92 -0.25 7.36
CA GLU A 147 -10.25 0.04 6.78
C GLU A 147 -11.21 -1.15 6.95
N LEU A 148 -10.74 -2.39 6.81
CA LEU A 148 -11.54 -3.58 7.10
C LEU A 148 -11.98 -3.63 8.57
N LEU A 149 -11.06 -3.44 9.51
CA LEU A 149 -11.40 -3.44 10.93
C LEU A 149 -12.44 -2.36 11.27
N ARG A 150 -12.30 -1.16 10.67
CA ARG A 150 -13.23 -0.04 10.84
C ARG A 150 -14.61 -0.31 10.26
N GLU A 151 -14.67 -0.77 9.01
CA GLU A 151 -15.93 -1.05 8.32
C GLU A 151 -16.79 -2.03 9.11
N TYR A 152 -16.16 -3.06 9.65
CA TYR A 152 -16.82 -4.10 10.41
C TYR A 152 -16.91 -3.79 11.92
N LYS A 153 -16.54 -2.56 12.32
CA LYS A 153 -16.66 -2.06 13.70
C LYS A 153 -15.97 -2.95 14.73
N ILE A 154 -14.83 -3.53 14.35
CA ILE A 154 -13.97 -4.24 15.29
C ILE A 154 -13.38 -3.21 16.26
N ALA A 155 -13.43 -3.50 17.56
CA ALA A 155 -12.87 -2.59 18.57
C ALA A 155 -11.34 -2.60 18.48
N ILE A 156 -10.75 -1.52 17.98
CA ILE A 156 -9.29 -1.35 17.83
C ILE A 156 -8.71 -0.57 19.01
N ASP A 157 -9.45 0.42 19.53
CA ASP A 157 -9.03 1.29 20.63
C ASP A 157 -8.73 0.47 21.89
N GLY A 158 -7.48 0.50 22.35
CA GLY A 158 -6.99 -0.25 23.50
C GLY A 158 -6.78 -1.76 23.26
N ALA A 159 -7.09 -2.29 22.07
CA ALA A 159 -6.97 -3.72 21.79
C ALA A 159 -5.51 -4.20 21.80
N GLU A 160 -5.28 -5.42 22.28
CA GLU A 160 -4.00 -6.11 22.13
C GLU A 160 -3.93 -6.78 20.76
N ILE A 161 -3.07 -6.26 19.87
CA ILE A 161 -2.93 -6.76 18.49
C ILE A 161 -1.57 -7.43 18.32
N THR A 162 -1.55 -8.68 17.86
CA THR A 162 -0.33 -9.36 17.44
C THR A 162 -0.22 -9.36 15.92
N VAL A 163 0.86 -8.76 15.40
CA VAL A 163 1.19 -8.76 13.97
C VAL A 163 2.32 -9.76 13.71
N ILE A 164 2.05 -10.79 12.90
CA ILE A 164 3.01 -11.85 12.56
C ILE A 164 3.74 -11.49 11.27
N GLY A 165 4.94 -10.93 11.43
CA GLY A 165 5.80 -10.53 10.32
C GLY A 165 6.23 -9.08 10.43
N ARG A 166 7.41 -8.79 9.88
CA ARG A 166 8.04 -7.46 9.95
C ARG A 166 8.58 -6.97 8.61
N GLY A 167 7.94 -7.39 7.53
CA GLY A 167 8.22 -6.89 6.19
C GLY A 167 7.96 -5.37 6.11
N ILE A 168 8.69 -4.70 5.23
CA ILE A 168 8.56 -3.25 5.02
C ILE A 168 7.25 -2.87 4.31
N THR A 169 6.64 -3.80 3.59
CA THR A 169 5.39 -3.59 2.83
C THR A 169 4.14 -3.74 3.69
N VAL A 170 4.20 -4.53 4.77
CA VAL A 170 3.01 -4.84 5.60
C VAL A 170 3.32 -4.72 7.08
N GLY A 171 4.06 -5.66 7.66
CA GLY A 171 4.16 -5.82 9.11
C GLY A 171 4.66 -4.58 9.86
N ARG A 172 5.82 -4.04 9.49
CA ARG A 172 6.39 -2.87 10.19
C ARG A 172 5.47 -1.64 10.10
N PRO A 173 5.00 -1.21 8.91
CA PRO A 173 4.09 -0.07 8.86
C PRO A 173 2.72 -0.34 9.48
N LEU A 174 2.23 -1.57 9.47
CA LEU A 174 0.96 -1.90 10.12
C LEU A 174 1.02 -1.67 11.63
N GLY A 175 2.12 -2.07 12.28
CA GLY A 175 2.32 -1.77 13.70
C GLY A 175 2.34 -0.27 13.98
N LEU A 176 2.96 0.53 13.10
CA LEU A 176 2.95 1.99 13.21
C LEU A 176 1.56 2.60 12.99
N LEU A 177 0.77 2.08 12.04
CA LEU A 177 -0.60 2.58 11.80
C LEU A 177 -1.53 2.28 12.97
N LEU A 178 -1.49 1.06 13.49
CA LEU A 178 -2.36 0.61 14.58
C LEU A 178 -2.06 1.31 15.91
N THR A 179 -0.85 1.84 16.09
CA THR A 179 -0.45 2.58 17.31
C THR A 179 -0.70 4.09 17.21
N ARG A 180 -1.20 4.62 16.09
CA ARG A 180 -1.60 6.04 16.00
C ARG A 180 -2.80 6.30 16.91
N LYS A 181 -2.97 7.55 17.35
CA LYS A 181 -4.10 7.98 18.22
C LYS A 181 -5.49 7.61 17.68
N SER A 182 -5.65 7.49 16.36
CA SER A 182 -6.94 7.12 15.74
C SER A 182 -7.29 5.64 15.84
N GLU A 183 -6.30 4.77 16.00
CA GLU A 183 -6.47 3.32 16.18
C GLU A 183 -6.23 2.92 17.64
N ASN A 184 -5.23 3.54 18.28
CA ASN A 184 -4.91 3.49 19.71
C ASN A 184 -4.75 2.08 20.28
N ALA A 185 -4.23 1.13 19.49
CA ALA A 185 -4.01 -0.25 19.90
C ALA A 185 -2.65 -0.44 20.59
N THR A 186 -2.56 -1.47 21.44
CA THR A 186 -1.29 -2.01 21.92
C THR A 186 -0.83 -3.09 20.97
N VAL A 187 0.29 -2.87 20.26
CA VAL A 187 0.74 -3.77 19.20
C VAL A 187 2.02 -4.53 19.55
N THR A 188 1.97 -5.86 19.40
CA THR A 188 3.16 -6.72 19.45
C THR A 188 3.53 -7.18 18.04
N LEU A 189 4.70 -6.75 17.55
CA LEU A 189 5.27 -7.24 16.30
C LEU A 189 6.08 -8.52 16.55
N THR A 190 5.66 -9.64 15.96
CA THR A 190 6.40 -10.90 15.99
C THR A 190 7.09 -11.18 14.66
N HIS A 191 8.11 -12.03 14.69
CA HIS A 191 8.96 -12.32 13.53
C HIS A 191 9.77 -13.60 13.75
N THR A 192 10.65 -13.94 12.80
CA THR A 192 11.48 -15.16 12.85
C THR A 192 12.34 -15.32 14.11
N GLY A 193 12.69 -14.21 14.78
CA GLY A 193 13.38 -14.23 16.08
C GLY A 193 12.48 -14.33 17.33
N THR A 194 11.16 -14.42 17.20
CA THR A 194 10.24 -14.54 18.34
C THR A 194 10.29 -15.97 18.93
N LYS A 195 10.59 -16.09 20.23
CA LYS A 195 10.79 -17.39 20.89
C LYS A 195 9.51 -18.21 21.08
N ASP A 196 8.42 -17.55 21.49
CA ASP A 196 7.13 -18.19 21.77
C ASP A 196 6.02 -17.40 21.07
N LEU A 197 5.84 -17.67 19.77
CA LEU A 197 4.81 -17.02 18.97
C LEU A 197 3.41 -17.32 19.50
N ALA A 198 3.18 -18.54 20.00
CA ALA A 198 1.88 -18.98 20.47
C ALA A 198 1.40 -18.19 21.69
N ARG A 199 2.31 -17.81 22.59
CA ARG A 199 1.98 -16.92 23.71
C ARG A 199 1.45 -15.56 23.24
N HIS A 200 2.06 -14.98 22.21
CA HIS A 200 1.64 -13.68 21.68
C HIS A 200 0.28 -13.76 21.00
N THR A 201 0.05 -14.78 20.16
CA THR A 201 -1.21 -14.93 19.42
C THR A 201 -2.39 -15.34 20.32
N LYS A 202 -2.15 -16.09 21.40
CA LYS A 202 -3.22 -16.50 22.35
C LYS A 202 -3.76 -15.34 23.18
N ASN A 203 -2.94 -14.33 23.46
CA ASN A 203 -3.32 -13.20 24.30
C ASN A 203 -3.92 -12.04 23.49
N ALA A 204 -3.83 -12.08 22.16
CA ALA A 204 -4.26 -10.98 21.31
C ALA A 204 -5.79 -11.00 21.09
N ASP A 205 -6.40 -9.82 21.15
CA ASP A 205 -7.77 -9.60 20.68
C ASP A 205 -7.86 -9.71 19.16
N ILE A 206 -6.80 -9.29 18.46
CA ILE A 206 -6.69 -9.32 17.00
C ILE A 206 -5.32 -9.91 16.60
N VAL A 207 -5.33 -10.91 15.72
CA VAL A 207 -4.12 -11.47 15.11
C VAL A 207 -4.12 -11.12 13.63
N ILE A 208 -3.00 -10.56 13.16
CA ILE A 208 -2.79 -10.17 11.76
C ILE A 208 -1.53 -10.83 11.21
#